data_AF-A0ABD2UGP7-F1
#
_entry.id   AF-A0ABD2UGP7-F1
#
_cell.length_a   1.000
_cell.length_b   1.000
_cell.length_c   1.000
_cell.angle_alpha   90.00
_cell.angle_beta   90.00
_cell.angle_gamma   90.00
#
_symmetry.space_group_name_H-M   'P 1'
#
loop_
_entity.id
_entity.type
_entity.pdbx_description
1 polymer ?
#
loop_
_entity_poly.entity_id
_entity_poly.type
_entity_poly.pdbx_seq_one_letter_code
_entity_poly.pdbx_strand_id
1 'polypeptide(L)'
;MAGGGGGGGGAAPAAKASEPVPHPPKDQLPNVSYCITSPPPWPEAILLGFQHYLVMLGTIVIIPTALVPQMGGGNEEKAQVIQTSLFVAGLNTLLQSIFGTRLPAVIGGSYTFVAPTISIILSGQWNDEDPVSKFKKIMRATQGALIVASTLQIVLGFSGLWRNVTRFLSPLSAVPLVSLVGFGLYEFGFPGVAKCVEIGLPELVLLVIFSQYLAHLIRPGKNIFDRFAVLFTVIIVWIYAHLLTVGGAYNGKPPKTQASCRTDRAGLISGAQWISIPYPFQWGPPSFNAGEAFAMMMASFVALVESTGAFIAVARYASATPLPPSILSRGVGWQYIIY
;
A
#
# COMPACT_ATOMS: atom_id res chain seq x y z
N MET A 1 42.39 -51.11 -54.66
CA MET A 1 42.87 -49.72 -54.80
C MET A 1 41.82 -48.85 -54.11
N ALA A 2 42.02 -48.49 -52.84
CA ALA A 2 42.63 -47.22 -52.39
C ALA A 2 41.78 -46.00 -52.84
N GLY A 3 41.30 -45.07 -52.01
CA GLY A 3 41.34 -44.80 -50.56
C GLY A 3 40.06 -44.01 -50.21
N GLY A 4 39.63 -43.85 -48.96
CA GLY A 4 40.32 -43.09 -47.92
C GLY A 4 39.82 -41.63 -47.91
N GLY A 5 38.89 -41.30 -47.02
CA GLY A 5 38.38 -39.94 -46.85
C GLY A 5 37.55 -39.80 -45.56
N GLY A 6 38.24 -39.64 -44.44
CA GLY A 6 37.63 -39.28 -43.16
C GLY A 6 37.37 -37.77 -43.05
N GLY A 7 36.37 -37.42 -42.24
CA GLY A 7 36.02 -36.07 -41.82
C GLY A 7 34.63 -36.17 -41.19
N GLY A 8 34.43 -36.08 -39.89
CA GLY A 8 34.92 -35.05 -38.99
C GLY A 8 33.66 -34.55 -38.29
N GLY A 9 33.51 -34.87 -37.00
CA GLY A 9 32.34 -34.52 -36.23
C GLY A 9 32.12 -33.00 -36.17
N GLY A 10 30.89 -32.59 -36.40
CA GLY A 10 30.40 -31.25 -36.13
C GLY A 10 29.05 -31.36 -35.46
N ALA A 11 29.04 -31.38 -34.13
CA ALA A 11 27.81 -31.21 -33.36
C ALA A 11 27.17 -29.87 -33.76
N ALA A 12 25.89 -29.91 -34.13
CA ALA A 12 25.12 -28.71 -34.42
C ALA A 12 25.22 -27.74 -33.22
N PRO A 13 25.49 -26.45 -33.43
CA PRO A 13 25.54 -25.51 -32.33
C PRO A 13 24.14 -25.44 -31.69
N ALA A 14 24.08 -25.65 -30.38
CA ALA A 14 22.87 -25.48 -29.59
C ALA A 14 22.26 -24.12 -29.90
N ALA A 15 20.97 -24.12 -30.29
CA ALA A 15 20.23 -22.92 -30.60
C ALA A 15 20.38 -21.94 -29.43
N LYS A 16 21.01 -20.79 -29.69
CA LYS A 16 21.02 -19.65 -28.77
C LYS A 16 19.56 -19.40 -28.38
N ALA A 17 19.27 -19.40 -27.08
CA ALA A 17 17.98 -19.01 -26.55
C ALA A 17 17.58 -17.69 -27.23
N SER A 18 16.50 -17.74 -28.02
CA SER A 18 15.98 -16.61 -28.77
C SER A 18 15.87 -15.41 -27.83
N GLU A 19 16.56 -14.31 -28.15
CA GLU A 19 16.35 -13.05 -27.46
C GLU A 19 14.84 -12.77 -27.45
N PRO A 20 14.25 -12.41 -26.30
CA PRO A 20 12.84 -12.10 -26.24
C PRO A 20 12.56 -10.91 -27.15
N VAL A 21 11.95 -11.18 -28.30
CA VAL A 21 11.55 -10.16 -29.28
C VAL A 21 10.60 -9.19 -28.57
N PRO A 22 10.81 -7.86 -28.66
CA PRO A 22 9.88 -6.91 -28.09
C PRO A 22 8.48 -7.17 -28.64
N HIS A 23 7.52 -7.46 -27.77
CA HIS A 23 6.13 -7.57 -28.18
C HIS A 23 5.71 -6.25 -28.84
N PRO A 24 5.04 -6.28 -30.00
CA PRO A 24 4.55 -5.05 -30.63
C PRO A 24 3.64 -4.32 -29.63
N PRO A 25 3.82 -3.00 -29.43
CA PRO A 25 2.98 -2.23 -28.52
C PRO A 25 1.53 -2.33 -29.03
N LYS A 26 0.66 -2.93 -28.23
CA LYS A 26 -0.79 -2.92 -28.47
C LYS A 26 -1.37 -1.77 -27.68
N ASP A 27 -1.94 -0.79 -28.39
CA ASP A 27 -2.52 0.41 -27.77
C ASP A 27 -3.80 0.12 -26.97
N GLN A 28 -4.47 -1.01 -27.23
CA GLN A 28 -5.63 -1.48 -26.44
C GLN A 28 -5.58 -3.01 -26.28
N LEU A 29 -5.77 -3.49 -25.05
CA LEU A 29 -5.87 -4.91 -24.74
C LEU A 29 -7.33 -5.28 -24.45
N PRO A 30 -7.78 -6.50 -24.84
CA PRO A 30 -9.14 -6.95 -24.52
C PRO A 30 -9.35 -6.93 -23.00
N ASN A 31 -10.49 -6.40 -22.56
CA ASN A 31 -10.88 -6.19 -21.15
C ASN A 31 -10.14 -5.08 -20.38
N VAL A 32 -9.24 -4.34 -21.02
CA VAL A 32 -8.65 -3.11 -20.43
C VAL A 32 -9.36 -1.90 -21.03
N SER A 33 -9.86 -1.01 -20.17
CA SER A 33 -10.56 0.20 -20.63
C SER A 33 -9.60 1.32 -21.02
N TYR A 34 -8.52 1.50 -20.25
CA TYR A 34 -7.47 2.47 -20.50
C TYR A 34 -6.10 1.81 -20.30
N CYS A 35 -5.24 1.90 -21.30
CA CYS A 35 -3.85 1.46 -21.18
C CYS A 35 -3.03 2.47 -20.36
N ILE A 36 -1.89 2.03 -19.81
CA ILE A 36 -1.04 2.85 -18.91
C ILE A 36 -0.63 4.19 -19.56
N THR A 37 -0.45 4.21 -20.87
CA THR A 37 -0.04 5.40 -21.65
C THR A 37 -1.20 6.19 -22.25
N SER A 38 -2.45 5.73 -22.09
CA SER A 38 -3.64 6.33 -22.69
C SER A 38 -4.58 6.84 -21.58
N PRO A 39 -4.49 8.12 -21.20
CA PRO A 39 -5.28 8.65 -20.09
C PRO A 39 -6.76 8.77 -20.48
N PRO A 40 -7.69 8.50 -19.56
CA PRO A 40 -9.11 8.80 -19.75
C PRO A 40 -9.33 10.31 -19.90
N PRO A 41 -10.52 10.74 -20.38
CA PRO A 41 -10.92 12.13 -20.35
C PRO A 41 -10.75 12.73 -18.94
N TRP A 42 -10.29 13.98 -18.85
CA TRP A 42 -9.98 14.66 -17.58
C TRP A 42 -11.05 14.50 -16.47
N PRO A 43 -12.36 14.63 -16.74
CA PRO A 43 -13.37 14.44 -15.70
C PRO A 43 -13.41 13.02 -15.13
N GLU A 44 -13.24 12.01 -15.97
CA GLU A 44 -13.18 10.61 -15.55
C GLU A 44 -11.87 10.31 -14.82
N ALA A 45 -10.75 10.90 -15.27
CA ALA A 45 -9.46 10.81 -14.59
C ALA A 45 -9.53 11.36 -13.15
N ILE A 46 -10.19 12.51 -12.95
CA ILE A 46 -10.36 13.12 -11.62
C ILE A 46 -11.21 12.22 -10.72
N LEU A 47 -12.33 11.69 -11.21
CA LEU A 47 -13.20 10.80 -10.43
C LEU A 47 -12.50 9.49 -10.05
N LEU A 48 -11.78 8.87 -10.99
CA LEU A 48 -11.02 7.64 -10.73
C LEU A 48 -9.84 7.90 -9.79
N GLY A 49 -9.16 9.03 -9.92
CA GLY A 49 -8.11 9.46 -8.99
C GLY A 49 -8.64 9.63 -7.57
N PHE A 50 -9.82 10.26 -7.42
CA PHE A 50 -10.49 10.39 -6.14
C PHE A 50 -10.90 9.03 -5.54
N GLN A 51 -11.32 8.08 -6.38
CA GLN A 51 -11.59 6.72 -5.94
C GLN A 51 -10.33 6.01 -5.42
N HIS A 52 -9.19 6.12 -6.12
CA HIS A 52 -7.92 5.57 -5.64
C HIS A 52 -7.52 6.19 -4.30
N TYR A 53 -7.71 7.49 -4.13
CA TYR A 53 -7.50 8.17 -2.87
C TYR A 53 -8.37 7.60 -1.74
N LEU A 54 -9.68 7.44 -1.97
CA LEU A 54 -10.59 6.90 -0.95
C LEU A 54 -10.26 5.47 -0.53
N VAL A 55 -9.91 4.61 -1.48
CA VAL A 55 -9.50 3.22 -1.19
C VAL A 55 -8.21 3.18 -0.36
N MET A 56 -7.25 4.05 -0.67
CA MET A 56 -5.97 4.12 0.04
C MET A 56 -6.04 4.85 1.38
N LEU A 57 -7.01 5.75 1.56
CA LEU A 57 -7.23 6.46 2.81
C LEU A 57 -7.42 5.48 3.97
N GLY A 58 -8.19 4.40 3.76
CA GLY A 58 -8.44 3.39 4.78
C GLY A 58 -7.14 2.79 5.34
N THR A 59 -6.27 2.28 4.47
CA THR A 59 -5.01 1.63 4.89
C THR A 59 -4.04 2.62 5.54
N ILE A 60 -3.97 3.86 5.03
CA ILE A 60 -3.09 4.90 5.58
C ILE A 60 -3.56 5.37 6.97
N VAL A 61 -4.87 5.49 7.19
CA VAL A 61 -5.42 6.03 8.46
C VAL A 61 -5.41 5.00 9.59
N ILE A 62 -5.54 3.70 9.28
CA ILE A 62 -5.61 2.67 10.33
C ILE A 62 -4.29 2.58 11.11
N ILE A 63 -3.13 2.68 10.45
CA ILE A 63 -1.82 2.54 11.12
C ILE A 63 -1.62 3.62 12.21
N PRO A 64 -1.71 4.94 11.92
CA PRO A 64 -1.64 5.98 12.96
C PRO A 64 -2.75 5.86 14.00
N THR A 65 -3.96 5.47 13.59
CA THR A 65 -5.09 5.31 14.52
C THR A 65 -4.85 4.20 15.54
N ALA A 66 -4.12 3.15 15.16
CA ALA A 66 -3.73 2.09 16.07
C ALA A 66 -2.52 2.48 16.94
N LEU A 67 -1.51 3.14 16.37
CA LEU A 67 -0.23 3.38 17.02
C LEU A 67 -0.19 4.63 17.91
N VAL A 68 -0.72 5.76 17.45
CA VAL A 68 -0.57 7.06 18.13
C VAL A 68 -1.14 7.05 19.57
N PRO A 69 -2.34 6.48 19.84
CA PRO A 69 -2.84 6.41 21.20
C PRO A 69 -1.95 5.58 22.14
N GLN A 70 -1.28 4.54 21.62
CA GLN A 70 -0.38 3.70 22.41
C GLN A 70 0.95 4.42 22.72
N MET A 71 1.36 5.36 21.87
CA MET A 71 2.53 6.21 22.08
C MET A 71 2.27 7.33 23.10
N GLY A 72 1.02 7.53 23.53
CA GLY A 72 0.62 8.65 24.41
C GLY A 72 0.15 9.90 23.67
N GLY A 73 0.02 9.83 22.34
CA GLY A 73 -0.49 10.95 21.53
C GLY A 73 -2.01 11.07 21.59
N GLY A 74 -2.51 12.31 21.58
CA GLY A 74 -3.92 12.63 21.56
C GLY A 74 -4.49 12.71 20.14
N ASN A 75 -5.62 13.41 20.02
CA ASN A 75 -6.27 13.63 18.73
C ASN A 75 -5.45 14.54 17.80
N GLU A 76 -4.73 15.51 18.36
CA GLU A 76 -3.89 16.44 17.61
C GLU A 76 -2.69 15.71 16.99
N GLU A 77 -1.93 14.96 17.78
CA GLU A 77 -0.81 14.16 17.29
C GLU A 77 -1.28 13.13 16.26
N LYS A 78 -2.44 12.49 16.50
CA LYS A 78 -3.03 11.53 15.57
C LYS A 78 -3.34 12.19 14.24
N ALA A 79 -3.97 13.36 14.25
CA ALA A 79 -4.27 14.11 13.03
C ALA A 79 -2.99 14.53 12.29
N GLN A 80 -1.98 15.00 13.00
CA GLN A 80 -0.68 15.38 12.42
C GLN A 80 0.01 14.20 11.73
N VAL A 81 0.03 13.01 12.36
CA VAL A 81 0.63 11.80 11.77
C VAL A 81 -0.16 11.34 10.54
N ILE A 82 -1.49 11.41 10.57
CA ILE A 82 -2.33 11.06 9.41
C ILE A 82 -2.06 12.00 8.24
N GLN A 83 -2.06 13.32 8.48
CA GLN A 83 -1.79 14.33 7.45
C GLN A 83 -0.41 14.14 6.82
N THR A 84 0.60 13.90 7.66
CA THR A 84 1.97 13.65 7.20
C THR A 84 2.07 12.36 6.39
N SER A 85 1.42 11.28 6.85
CA SER A 85 1.44 10.00 6.15
C SER A 85 0.76 10.08 4.79
N LEU A 86 -0.38 10.79 4.68
CA LEU A 86 -1.08 11.02 3.40
C LEU A 86 -0.22 11.84 2.43
N PHE A 87 0.43 12.90 2.93
CA PHE A 87 1.29 13.75 2.11
C PHE A 87 2.51 12.98 1.57
N VAL A 88 3.22 12.25 2.45
CA VAL A 88 4.39 11.45 2.08
C VAL A 88 4.00 10.29 1.15
N ALA A 89 2.87 9.62 1.39
CA ALA A 89 2.34 8.58 0.51
C ALA A 89 2.05 9.13 -0.91
N GLY A 90 1.50 10.34 -1.00
CA GLY A 90 1.30 11.05 -2.27
C GLY A 90 2.61 11.31 -3.01
N LEU A 91 3.62 11.85 -2.32
CA LEU A 91 4.96 12.09 -2.90
C LEU A 91 5.62 10.78 -3.35
N ASN A 92 5.57 9.73 -2.54
CA ASN A 92 6.10 8.42 -2.90
C ASN A 92 5.40 7.81 -4.10
N THR A 93 4.07 7.96 -4.20
CA THR A 93 3.31 7.50 -5.36
C THR A 93 3.73 8.25 -6.64
N LEU A 94 3.98 9.56 -6.56
CA LEU A 94 4.51 10.34 -7.67
C LEU A 94 5.93 9.89 -8.06
N LEU A 95 6.82 9.69 -7.09
CA LEU A 95 8.17 9.17 -7.37
C LEU A 95 8.14 7.78 -8.00
N GLN A 96 7.26 6.91 -7.51
CA GLN A 96 7.11 5.55 -8.01
C GLN A 96 6.59 5.51 -9.46
N SER A 97 5.62 6.38 -9.76
CA SER A 97 5.02 6.49 -11.10
C SER A 97 5.94 7.19 -12.11
N ILE A 98 6.81 8.10 -11.68
CA ILE A 98 7.74 8.82 -12.59
C ILE A 98 9.07 8.07 -12.76
N PHE A 99 9.72 7.72 -11.65
CA PHE A 99 11.09 7.19 -11.63
C PHE A 99 11.19 5.70 -11.28
N GLY A 100 10.27 5.20 -10.45
CA GLY A 100 10.25 3.82 -9.97
C GLY A 100 9.85 2.79 -11.04
N THR A 101 8.76 2.07 -10.80
CA THR A 101 8.25 1.07 -11.75
C THR A 101 7.51 1.68 -12.94
N ARG A 102 7.06 2.93 -12.85
CA ARG A 102 6.15 3.57 -13.83
C ARG A 102 4.85 2.81 -14.06
N LEU A 103 4.46 2.00 -13.08
CA LEU A 103 3.18 1.34 -13.04
C LEU A 103 2.18 2.21 -12.26
N PRO A 104 0.86 2.03 -12.48
CA PRO A 104 -0.18 2.64 -11.66
C PRO A 104 -0.26 1.94 -10.29
N ALA A 105 0.82 2.05 -9.50
CA ALA A 105 0.94 1.50 -8.16
C ALA A 105 0.91 2.64 -7.14
N VAL A 106 -0.09 2.64 -6.26
CA VAL A 106 -0.18 3.61 -5.16
C VAL A 106 0.64 3.11 -3.98
N ILE A 107 1.52 3.96 -3.47
CA ILE A 107 2.41 3.63 -2.35
C ILE A 107 1.79 4.16 -1.06
N GLY A 108 1.77 3.34 -0.02
CA GLY A 108 1.31 3.69 1.33
C GLY A 108 2.21 3.07 2.41
N GLY A 109 1.84 3.28 3.67
CA GLY A 109 2.51 2.64 4.81
C GLY A 109 2.29 1.12 4.81
N SER A 110 3.34 0.34 5.05
CA SER A 110 3.21 -1.11 5.21
C SER A 110 2.91 -1.47 6.67
N TYR A 111 1.97 -2.40 6.87
CA TYR A 111 1.65 -2.94 8.19
C TYR A 111 2.78 -3.75 8.82
N THR A 112 3.73 -4.22 8.02
CA THR A 112 4.92 -4.94 8.51
C THR A 112 5.70 -4.11 9.54
N PHE A 113 5.63 -2.78 9.46
CA PHE A 113 6.26 -1.85 10.41
C PHE A 113 5.46 -1.66 11.71
N VAL A 114 4.21 -2.11 11.80
CA VAL A 114 3.38 -1.94 13.00
C VAL A 114 3.92 -2.77 14.17
N ALA A 115 4.24 -4.04 13.93
CA ALA A 115 4.78 -4.93 14.97
C ALA A 115 6.10 -4.42 15.61
N PRO A 116 7.14 -4.06 14.84
CA PRO A 116 8.35 -3.48 15.42
C PRO A 116 8.07 -2.13 16.09
N THR A 117 7.16 -1.31 15.56
CA THR A 117 6.78 -0.05 16.24
C THR A 117 6.13 -0.31 17.59
N ILE A 118 5.23 -1.30 17.70
CA ILE A 118 4.65 -1.72 18.98
C ILE A 118 5.74 -2.21 19.93
N SER A 119 6.74 -2.95 19.44
CA SER A 119 7.89 -3.35 20.25
C SER A 119 8.68 -2.16 20.79
N ILE A 120 8.90 -1.11 19.98
CA ILE A 120 9.53 0.15 20.41
C ILE A 120 8.69 0.83 21.50
N ILE A 121 7.37 0.92 21.31
CA ILE A 121 6.43 1.50 22.29
C ILE A 121 6.49 0.76 23.63
N LEU A 122 6.47 -0.58 23.59
CA LEU A 122 6.42 -1.44 24.78
C LEU A 122 7.78 -1.64 25.44
N SER A 123 8.88 -1.25 24.80
CA SER A 123 10.24 -1.36 25.36
C SER A 123 10.42 -0.59 26.68
N GLY A 124 9.56 0.40 26.94
CA GLY A 124 9.63 1.26 28.13
C GLY A 124 10.83 2.20 28.17
N GLN A 125 11.76 2.12 27.21
CA GLN A 125 12.99 2.92 27.18
C GLN A 125 12.72 4.43 27.07
N TRP A 126 11.59 4.79 26.46
CA TRP A 126 11.20 6.17 26.18
C TRP A 126 10.05 6.64 27.09
N ASN A 127 9.88 6.02 28.25
CA ASN A 127 8.81 6.41 29.16
C ASN A 127 9.10 7.79 29.78
N ASP A 128 8.11 8.66 29.74
CA ASP A 128 8.18 10.02 30.27
C ASP A 128 6.88 10.31 31.01
N GLU A 129 6.92 11.23 31.99
CA GLU A 129 5.73 11.64 32.75
C GLU A 129 4.74 12.42 31.88
N ASP A 130 5.25 13.21 30.92
CA ASP A 130 4.44 13.95 29.95
C ASP A 130 4.11 13.08 28.71
N PRO A 131 2.82 12.82 28.41
CA PRO A 131 2.38 12.03 27.26
C PRO A 131 2.85 12.57 25.90
N VAL A 132 2.93 13.89 25.74
CA VAL A 132 3.32 14.52 24.47
C VAL A 132 4.83 14.36 24.25
N SER A 133 5.62 14.54 25.31
CA SER A 133 7.06 14.30 25.29
C SER A 133 7.40 12.83 25.02
N LYS A 134 6.65 11.90 25.62
CA LYS A 134 6.73 10.46 25.34
C LYS A 134 6.45 10.15 23.86
N PHE A 135 5.36 10.69 23.32
CA PHE A 135 5.01 10.53 21.91
C PHE A 135 6.16 11.00 20.99
N LYS A 136 6.70 12.21 21.22
CA LYS A 136 7.79 12.75 20.41
C LYS A 136 9.06 11.89 20.48
N LYS A 137 9.42 11.37 21.65
CA LYS A 137 10.59 10.48 21.81
C LYS A 137 10.41 9.17 21.04
N ILE A 138 9.24 8.53 21.15
CA ILE A 138 8.94 7.30 20.40
C ILE A 138 8.92 7.55 18.89
N MET A 139 8.37 8.68 18.45
CA MET A 139 8.39 9.06 17.03
C MET A 139 9.82 9.27 16.53
N ARG A 140 10.70 9.95 17.28
CA ARG A 140 12.12 10.11 16.90
C ARG A 140 12.87 8.79 16.80
N ALA A 141 12.60 7.87 17.73
CA ALA A 141 13.17 6.52 17.74
C ALA A 141 12.70 5.71 16.51
N THR A 142 11.39 5.73 16.25
CA THR A 142 10.77 5.07 15.08
C THR A 142 11.34 5.65 13.78
N GLN A 143 11.46 6.97 13.66
CA GLN A 143 12.05 7.62 12.49
C GLN A 143 13.52 7.24 12.28
N GLY A 144 14.34 7.26 13.33
CA GLY A 144 15.74 6.87 13.21
C GLY A 144 15.90 5.41 12.79
N ALA A 145 15.09 4.52 13.36
CA ALA A 145 15.07 3.11 12.98
C ALA A 145 14.59 2.89 11.53
N LEU A 146 13.57 3.63 11.08
CA LEU A 146 13.09 3.61 9.69
C LEU A 146 14.13 4.12 8.70
N ILE A 147 14.89 5.18 9.03
CA ILE A 147 15.96 5.70 8.17
C ILE A 147 17.05 4.64 7.94
N VAL A 148 17.45 3.92 9.00
CA VAL A 148 18.42 2.82 8.88
C VAL A 148 17.87 1.69 8.01
N ALA A 149 16.61 1.30 8.24
CA ALA A 149 15.95 0.27 7.46
C ALA A 149 15.80 0.63 5.97
N SER A 150 15.42 1.87 5.68
CA SER A 150 15.30 2.40 4.32
C SER A 150 16.65 2.45 3.61
N THR A 151 17.73 2.79 4.31
CA THR A 151 19.09 2.79 3.74
C THR A 151 19.47 1.40 3.23
N LEU A 152 19.20 0.35 4.01
CA LEU A 152 19.43 -1.04 3.60
C LEU A 152 18.65 -1.37 2.31
N GLN A 153 17.38 -0.98 2.23
CA GLN A 153 16.54 -1.22 1.06
C GLN A 153 16.97 -0.47 -0.18
N ILE A 154 17.35 0.81 -0.03
CA ILE A 154 17.90 1.63 -1.12
C ILE A 154 19.15 0.95 -1.68
N VAL A 155 20.06 0.47 -0.81
CA VAL A 155 21.24 -0.28 -1.23
C VAL A 155 20.85 -1.56 -1.96
N LEU A 156 19.94 -2.37 -1.42
CA LEU A 156 19.49 -3.62 -2.06
C LEU A 156 18.79 -3.39 -3.41
N GLY A 157 18.00 -2.32 -3.52
CA GLY A 157 17.24 -1.95 -4.72
C GLY A 157 18.14 -1.39 -5.84
N PHE A 158 19.02 -0.44 -5.53
CA PHE A 158 19.88 0.20 -6.54
C PHE A 158 21.15 -0.59 -6.87
N SER A 159 21.68 -1.40 -5.94
CA SER A 159 22.85 -2.27 -6.22
C SER A 159 22.55 -3.38 -7.24
N GLY A 160 21.27 -3.64 -7.53
CA GLY A 160 20.86 -4.76 -8.37
C GLY A 160 20.96 -6.13 -7.68
N LEU A 161 21.22 -6.18 -6.36
CA LEU A 161 21.11 -7.43 -5.59
C LEU A 161 19.67 -7.97 -5.68
N TRP A 162 18.67 -7.10 -5.52
CA TRP A 162 17.27 -7.49 -5.65
C TRP A 162 16.92 -7.97 -7.06
N ARG A 163 17.55 -7.43 -8.10
CA ARG A 163 17.43 -7.93 -9.48
C ARG A 163 17.84 -9.40 -9.59
N ASN A 164 18.88 -9.83 -8.88
CA ASN A 164 19.33 -11.22 -8.93
C ASN A 164 18.32 -12.15 -8.24
N VAL A 165 17.81 -11.74 -7.07
CA VAL A 165 16.76 -12.49 -6.35
C VAL A 165 15.49 -12.62 -7.19
N THR A 166 15.01 -11.50 -7.74
CA THR A 166 13.79 -11.46 -8.56
C THR A 166 13.91 -12.25 -9.86
N ARG A 167 15.13 -12.51 -10.36
CA ARG A 167 15.35 -13.39 -11.52
C ARG A 167 14.99 -14.85 -11.23
N PHE A 168 15.09 -15.28 -9.98
CA PHE A 168 14.67 -16.62 -9.56
C PHE A 168 13.17 -16.74 -9.29
N LEU A 169 12.42 -15.63 -9.35
CA LEU A 169 10.98 -15.66 -9.20
C LEU A 169 10.33 -16.27 -10.45
N SER A 170 9.94 -17.53 -10.33
CA SER A 170 9.03 -18.19 -11.26
C SER A 170 7.58 -17.75 -11.00
N PRO A 171 6.67 -17.91 -11.97
CA PRO A 171 5.24 -17.69 -11.75
C PRO A 171 4.68 -18.49 -10.55
N LEU A 172 5.20 -19.69 -10.30
CA LEU A 172 4.82 -20.51 -9.15
C LEU A 172 5.21 -19.87 -7.82
N SER A 173 6.39 -19.23 -7.74
CA SER A 173 6.81 -18.49 -6.54
C SER A 173 6.15 -17.11 -6.41
N ALA A 174 5.61 -16.55 -7.49
CA ALA A 174 4.92 -15.26 -7.45
C ALA A 174 3.51 -15.36 -6.85
N VAL A 175 2.82 -16.48 -7.01
CA VAL A 175 1.45 -16.67 -6.51
C VAL A 175 1.38 -16.48 -4.98
N PRO A 176 2.22 -17.14 -4.15
CA PRO A 176 2.22 -16.90 -2.71
C PRO A 176 2.51 -15.45 -2.32
N LEU A 177 3.38 -14.76 -3.06
CA LEU A 177 3.69 -13.35 -2.82
C LEU A 177 2.47 -12.45 -3.04
N VAL A 178 1.75 -12.67 -4.15
CA VAL A 178 0.51 -11.93 -4.45
C VAL A 178 -0.59 -12.27 -3.43
N SER A 179 -0.70 -13.54 -3.03
CA SER A 179 -1.62 -13.97 -1.99
C SER A 179 -1.31 -13.33 -0.64
N LEU A 180 -0.04 -13.19 -0.26
CA LEU A 180 0.38 -12.52 0.97
C LEU A 180 -0.10 -11.06 0.99
N VAL A 181 0.06 -10.33 -0.12
CA VAL A 181 -0.42 -8.94 -0.23
C VAL A 181 -1.94 -8.85 -0.05
N GLY A 182 -2.69 -9.76 -0.69
CA GLY A 182 -4.15 -9.76 -0.62
C GLY A 182 -4.69 -10.19 0.75
N PHE A 183 -4.28 -11.37 1.24
CA PHE A 183 -4.75 -11.91 2.52
C PHE A 183 -4.22 -11.10 3.71
N GLY A 184 -3.02 -10.52 3.62
CA GLY A 184 -2.49 -9.64 4.65
C GLY A 184 -3.43 -8.46 4.91
N LEU A 185 -3.89 -7.77 3.86
CA LEU A 185 -4.86 -6.68 4.01
C LEU A 185 -6.19 -7.13 4.61
N TYR A 186 -6.65 -8.35 4.27
CA TYR A 186 -7.88 -8.91 4.82
C TYR A 186 -7.81 -9.14 6.33
N GLU A 187 -6.71 -9.73 6.82
CA GLU A 187 -6.48 -9.95 8.26
C GLU A 187 -6.53 -8.65 9.06
N PHE A 188 -6.18 -7.51 8.46
CA PHE A 188 -6.20 -6.21 9.12
C PHE A 188 -7.52 -5.45 8.94
N GLY A 189 -8.15 -5.51 7.77
CA GLY A 189 -9.39 -4.81 7.48
C GLY A 189 -10.60 -5.43 8.18
N PHE A 190 -10.69 -6.76 8.19
CA PHE A 190 -11.84 -7.49 8.70
C PHE A 190 -12.10 -7.26 10.20
N PRO A 191 -11.08 -7.24 11.10
CA PRO A 191 -11.29 -6.86 12.49
C PRO A 191 -11.82 -5.43 12.67
N GLY A 192 -11.51 -4.50 11.75
CA GLY A 192 -12.05 -3.14 11.75
C GLY A 192 -13.56 -3.14 11.52
N VAL A 193 -14.03 -3.87 10.51
CA VAL A 193 -15.44 -4.09 10.20
C VAL A 193 -16.16 -4.75 11.38
N ALA A 194 -15.52 -5.75 12.01
CA ALA A 194 -16.09 -6.48 13.15
C ALA A 194 -16.27 -5.64 14.42
N LYS A 195 -15.48 -4.58 14.63
CA LYS A 195 -15.66 -3.65 15.77
C LYS A 195 -17.04 -2.97 15.75
N CYS A 196 -17.60 -2.77 14.57
CA CYS A 196 -18.92 -2.17 14.36
C CYS A 196 -19.69 -2.95 13.30
N VAL A 197 -20.13 -4.15 13.66
CA VAL A 197 -20.89 -5.03 12.76
C VAL A 197 -22.14 -4.38 12.17
N GLU A 198 -22.78 -3.47 12.91
CA GLU A 198 -23.98 -2.74 12.47
C GLU A 198 -23.74 -1.86 11.23
N ILE A 199 -22.53 -1.31 11.07
CA ILE A 199 -22.14 -0.49 9.90
C ILE A 199 -21.38 -1.35 8.88
N GLY A 200 -20.50 -2.21 9.38
CA GLY A 200 -19.64 -3.05 8.56
C GLY A 200 -20.38 -4.13 7.78
N LEU A 201 -21.44 -4.72 8.33
CA LEU A 201 -22.23 -5.73 7.61
C LEU A 201 -22.99 -5.11 6.42
N PRO A 202 -23.72 -3.99 6.57
CA PRO A 202 -24.27 -3.26 5.43
C PRO A 202 -23.21 -2.87 4.40
N GLU A 203 -22.02 -2.44 4.81
CA GLU A 203 -20.93 -2.11 3.90
C GLU A 203 -20.54 -3.31 3.03
N LEU A 204 -20.29 -4.47 3.63
CA LEU A 204 -19.95 -5.70 2.90
C LEU A 204 -21.08 -6.14 1.96
N VAL A 205 -22.33 -6.11 2.44
CA VAL A 205 -23.51 -6.51 1.64
C VAL A 205 -23.69 -5.57 0.45
N LEU A 206 -23.65 -4.25 0.67
CA LEU A 206 -23.78 -3.26 -0.39
C LEU A 206 -22.64 -3.36 -1.38
N LEU A 207 -21.40 -3.55 -0.92
CA LEU A 207 -20.24 -3.73 -1.80
C LEU A 207 -20.43 -4.95 -2.71
N VAL A 208 -20.87 -6.09 -2.17
CA VAL A 208 -21.14 -7.30 -2.97
C VAL A 208 -22.28 -7.08 -3.97
N ILE A 209 -23.36 -6.42 -3.55
CA ILE A 209 -24.50 -6.12 -4.44
C ILE A 209 -24.06 -5.20 -5.58
N PHE A 210 -23.37 -4.10 -5.28
CA PHE A 210 -22.93 -3.15 -6.31
C PHE A 210 -21.83 -3.72 -7.21
N SER A 211 -20.89 -4.48 -6.67
CA SER A 211 -19.75 -5.01 -7.43
C SER A 211 -20.07 -6.28 -8.24
N GLN A 212 -20.94 -7.17 -7.74
CA GLN A 212 -21.20 -8.45 -8.41
C GLN A 212 -22.58 -8.52 -9.06
N TYR A 213 -23.63 -8.03 -8.37
CA TYR A 213 -25.00 -8.21 -8.84
C TYR A 213 -25.44 -7.11 -9.81
N LEU A 214 -25.17 -5.85 -9.47
CA LEU A 214 -25.53 -4.71 -10.33
C LEU A 214 -24.70 -4.66 -11.61
N ALA A 215 -23.44 -5.10 -11.51
CA ALA A 215 -22.53 -5.32 -12.63
C ALA A 215 -23.09 -6.26 -13.69
N HIS A 216 -23.77 -7.32 -13.25
CA HIS A 216 -24.36 -8.31 -14.14
C HIS A 216 -25.70 -7.86 -14.74
N LEU A 217 -26.43 -6.98 -14.05
CA LEU A 217 -27.78 -6.52 -14.42
C LEU A 217 -27.81 -5.32 -15.37
N ILE A 218 -26.85 -4.40 -15.29
CA ILE A 218 -26.84 -3.18 -16.11
C ILE A 218 -25.97 -3.41 -17.36
N ARG A 219 -26.62 -3.67 -18.49
CA ARG A 219 -26.12 -3.75 -19.89
C ARG A 219 -24.59 -3.90 -20.08
N PRO A 220 -24.09 -5.00 -20.71
CA PRO A 220 -22.67 -5.32 -20.89
C PRO A 220 -21.83 -4.37 -21.79
N GLY A 221 -22.35 -3.19 -22.13
CA GLY A 221 -21.68 -2.21 -23.01
C GLY A 221 -21.16 -0.95 -22.31
N LYS A 222 -21.49 -0.72 -21.04
CA LYS A 222 -21.03 0.45 -20.27
C LYS A 222 -20.73 0.08 -18.83
N ASN A 223 -19.51 -0.43 -18.59
CA ASN A 223 -18.99 -0.85 -17.27
C ASN A 223 -18.74 0.34 -16.31
N ILE A 224 -19.55 1.40 -16.35
CA ILE A 224 -19.42 2.60 -15.54
C ILE A 224 -19.77 2.28 -14.08
N PHE A 225 -20.82 1.50 -13.84
CA PHE A 225 -21.25 1.14 -12.50
C PHE A 225 -20.23 0.26 -11.78
N ASP A 226 -19.59 -0.68 -12.48
CA ASP A 226 -18.53 -1.54 -11.92
C ASP A 226 -17.31 -0.73 -11.50
N ARG A 227 -16.93 0.25 -12.33
CA ARG A 227 -15.77 1.13 -12.07
C ARG A 227 -15.97 1.91 -10.77
N PHE A 228 -17.18 2.44 -10.53
CA PHE A 228 -17.47 3.33 -9.41
C PHE A 228 -18.21 2.67 -8.22
N ALA A 229 -18.37 1.34 -8.22
CA ALA A 229 -19.11 0.60 -7.20
C ALA A 229 -18.64 0.91 -5.77
N VAL A 230 -17.32 1.06 -5.58
CA VAL A 230 -16.72 1.40 -4.28
C VAL A 230 -17.12 2.81 -3.83
N LEU A 231 -17.13 3.79 -4.74
CA LEU A 231 -17.54 5.17 -4.41
C LEU A 231 -18.99 5.21 -3.91
N PHE A 232 -19.90 4.57 -4.65
CA PHE A 232 -21.31 4.52 -4.26
C PHE A 232 -21.50 3.84 -2.91
N THR A 233 -20.81 2.72 -2.69
CA THR A 233 -20.88 1.98 -1.43
C THR A 233 -20.43 2.85 -0.25
N VAL A 234 -19.26 3.49 -0.35
CA VAL A 234 -18.72 4.34 0.72
C VAL A 234 -19.66 5.51 1.04
N ILE A 235 -20.21 6.17 0.01
CA ILE A 235 -21.14 7.29 0.22
C ILE A 235 -22.42 6.83 0.91
N ILE A 236 -23.03 5.73 0.46
CA ILE A 236 -24.29 5.22 1.01
C ILE A 236 -24.09 4.77 2.46
N VAL A 237 -23.02 4.03 2.74
CA VAL A 237 -22.69 3.55 4.09
C VAL A 237 -22.38 4.71 5.03
N TRP A 238 -21.66 5.73 4.56
CA TRP A 238 -21.38 6.91 5.36
C TRP A 238 -22.65 7.68 5.73
N ILE A 239 -23.57 7.89 4.77
CA ILE A 239 -24.88 8.51 5.04
C ILE A 239 -25.67 7.68 6.04
N TYR A 240 -25.71 6.36 5.87
CA TYR A 240 -26.36 5.43 6.79
C TYR A 240 -25.78 5.53 8.22
N ALA A 241 -24.45 5.52 8.36
CA ALA A 241 -23.76 5.66 9.64
C ALA A 241 -24.05 7.03 10.30
N HIS A 242 -24.13 8.09 9.50
CA HIS A 242 -24.47 9.42 9.99
C HIS A 242 -25.90 9.48 10.52
N LEU A 243 -26.87 8.91 9.80
CA LEU A 243 -28.27 8.83 10.24
C LEU A 243 -28.44 8.03 11.53
N LEU A 244 -27.72 6.91 11.69
CA LEU A 244 -27.71 6.15 12.95
C LEU A 244 -27.09 6.94 14.12
N THR A 245 -26.06 7.74 13.83
CA THR A 245 -25.41 8.59 14.83
C THR A 245 -26.34 9.70 15.31
N VAL A 246 -27.03 10.40 14.39
CA VAL A 246 -28.00 11.46 14.71
C VAL A 246 -29.27 10.90 15.33
N GLY A 247 -29.73 9.74 14.87
CA GLY A 247 -30.88 9.01 15.42
C GLY A 247 -30.67 8.47 16.84
N GLY A 248 -29.49 8.68 17.44
CA GLY A 248 -29.20 8.37 18.84
C GLY A 248 -29.03 6.89 19.15
N ALA A 249 -28.94 6.02 18.14
CA ALA A 249 -28.78 4.57 18.30
C ALA A 249 -27.59 4.18 19.19
N TYR A 250 -26.55 5.02 19.22
CA TYR A 250 -25.31 4.80 19.96
C TYR A 250 -25.22 5.55 21.29
N ASN A 251 -26.18 6.39 21.67
CA ASN A 251 -26.08 7.25 22.87
C ASN A 251 -26.03 6.45 24.19
N GLY A 252 -26.70 5.29 24.27
CA GLY A 252 -26.74 4.43 25.45
C GLY A 252 -25.79 3.23 25.43
N LYS A 253 -24.91 3.13 24.42
CA LYS A 253 -24.01 1.96 24.25
C LYS A 253 -22.67 2.17 24.99
N PRO A 254 -21.88 1.10 25.26
CA PRO A 254 -20.57 1.22 25.88
C PRO A 254 -19.64 2.21 25.15
N PRO A 255 -18.72 2.89 25.86
CA PRO A 255 -17.85 3.91 25.27
C PRO A 255 -16.96 3.38 24.14
N LYS A 256 -16.59 2.10 24.17
CA LYS A 256 -15.85 1.43 23.08
C LYS A 256 -16.67 1.38 21.77
N THR A 257 -17.96 1.05 21.86
CA THR A 257 -18.88 1.04 20.72
C THR A 257 -19.15 2.46 20.24
N GLN A 258 -19.27 3.42 21.15
CA GLN A 258 -19.44 4.83 20.79
C GLN A 258 -18.22 5.39 20.04
N ALA A 259 -17.00 5.02 20.44
CA ALA A 259 -15.78 5.47 19.80
C ALA A 259 -15.57 4.88 18.40
N SER A 260 -16.05 3.66 18.17
CA SER A 260 -15.85 2.95 16.90
C SER A 260 -16.99 3.16 15.90
N CYS A 261 -18.25 3.26 16.35
CA CYS A 261 -19.42 3.21 15.47
C CYS A 261 -20.05 4.58 15.22
N ARG A 262 -19.68 5.61 15.98
CA ARG A 262 -20.20 6.95 15.75
C ARG A 262 -19.30 7.75 14.83
N THR A 263 -19.92 8.53 13.94
CA THR A 263 -19.20 9.39 13.00
C THR A 263 -18.61 10.65 13.65
N ASP A 264 -19.08 11.05 14.84
CA ASP A 264 -18.72 12.31 15.51
C ASP A 264 -17.54 12.18 16.51
N ARG A 265 -17.12 10.96 16.85
CA ARG A 265 -16.11 10.70 17.90
C ARG A 265 -14.70 10.42 17.36
N ALA A 266 -14.45 10.62 16.07
CA ALA A 266 -13.14 10.38 15.47
C ALA A 266 -12.03 11.32 16.03
N GLY A 267 -12.41 12.49 16.56
CA GLY A 267 -11.50 13.48 17.15
C GLY A 267 -10.60 14.22 16.15
N LEU A 268 -10.64 13.84 14.88
CA LEU A 268 -9.75 14.35 13.83
C LEU A 268 -10.09 15.79 13.43
N ILE A 269 -11.37 16.15 13.36
CA ILE A 269 -11.79 17.50 12.92
C ILE A 269 -11.41 18.57 13.96
N SER A 270 -11.51 18.25 15.25
CA SER A 270 -11.15 19.18 16.32
C SER A 270 -9.64 19.24 16.58
N GLY A 271 -8.90 18.15 16.31
CA GLY A 271 -7.46 18.09 16.53
C GLY A 271 -6.61 18.52 15.32
N ALA A 272 -7.18 18.62 14.12
CA ALA A 272 -6.46 18.98 12.91
C ALA A 272 -6.33 20.48 12.73
N GLN A 273 -5.12 20.95 12.39
CA GLN A 273 -4.95 22.29 11.85
C GLN A 273 -5.50 22.37 10.42
N TRP A 274 -6.11 23.51 10.07
CA TRP A 274 -6.70 23.76 8.75
C TRP A 274 -5.68 23.68 7.61
N ILE A 275 -4.47 24.20 7.82
CA ILE A 275 -3.35 24.10 6.89
C ILE A 275 -2.14 23.67 7.70
N SER A 276 -1.60 22.51 7.37
CA SER A 276 -0.35 22.01 7.93
C SER A 276 0.51 21.46 6.79
N ILE A 277 1.74 21.98 6.67
CA ILE A 277 2.72 21.51 5.69
C ILE A 277 3.70 20.61 6.44
N PRO A 278 3.70 19.29 6.20
CA PRO A 278 4.66 18.39 6.82
C PRO A 278 6.08 18.75 6.40
N TYR A 279 6.99 18.83 7.37
CA TYR A 279 8.40 19.07 7.10
C TYR A 279 9.26 17.93 7.66
N PRO A 280 10.45 17.68 7.08
CA PRO A 280 11.35 16.65 7.57
C PRO A 280 11.69 16.87 9.06
N PHE A 281 11.74 15.79 9.83
CA PHE A 281 12.10 15.82 11.26
C PHE A 281 11.19 16.69 12.15
N GLN A 282 9.89 16.81 11.82
CA GLN A 282 8.94 17.61 12.60
C GLN A 282 8.76 17.22 14.07
N TRP A 283 9.11 15.99 14.44
CA TRP A 283 9.08 15.54 15.84
C TRP A 283 10.41 15.80 16.57
N GLY A 284 11.46 16.21 15.86
CA GLY A 284 12.83 16.46 16.32
C GLY A 284 13.87 15.56 15.63
N PRO A 285 15.16 15.68 16.02
CA PRO A 285 16.22 14.88 15.40
C PRO A 285 16.02 13.38 15.67
N PRO A 286 16.31 12.51 14.68
CA PRO A 286 16.12 11.07 14.80
C PRO A 286 17.06 10.49 15.86
N SER A 287 16.55 9.52 16.62
CA SER A 287 17.34 8.75 17.59
C SER A 287 17.70 7.40 16.99
N PHE A 288 18.96 7.01 17.07
CA PHE A 288 19.45 5.75 16.51
C PHE A 288 19.74 4.76 17.63
N ASN A 289 18.89 3.74 17.76
CA ASN A 289 19.11 2.60 18.63
C ASN A 289 19.28 1.33 17.78
N ALA A 290 20.33 0.56 18.06
CA ALA A 290 20.67 -0.63 17.28
C ALA A 290 19.59 -1.72 17.35
N GLY A 291 18.96 -1.93 18.51
CA GLY A 291 17.92 -2.95 18.68
C GLY A 291 16.67 -2.64 17.87
N GLU A 292 16.23 -1.39 17.93
CA GLU A 292 15.06 -0.88 17.20
C GLU A 292 15.32 -0.87 15.69
N ALA A 293 16.52 -0.46 15.28
CA ALA A 293 16.95 -0.48 13.88
C ALA A 293 16.97 -1.91 13.32
N PHE A 294 17.44 -2.91 14.08
CA PHE A 294 17.45 -4.30 13.63
C PHE A 294 16.05 -4.85 13.41
N ALA A 295 15.12 -4.58 14.33
CA ALA A 295 13.72 -4.97 14.16
C ALA A 295 13.08 -4.32 12.92
N MET A 296 13.36 -3.02 12.68
CA MET A 296 12.86 -2.30 11.50
C MET A 296 13.49 -2.80 10.20
N MET A 297 14.78 -3.18 10.19
CA MET A 297 15.42 -3.79 9.02
C MET A 297 14.73 -5.09 8.61
N MET A 298 14.38 -5.95 9.57
CA MET A 298 13.66 -7.20 9.28
C MET A 298 12.27 -6.93 8.70
N ALA A 299 11.52 -6.00 9.29
CA ALA A 299 10.21 -5.59 8.76
C ALA A 299 10.32 -5.02 7.35
N SER A 300 11.36 -4.22 7.08
CA SER A 300 11.63 -3.68 5.76
C SER A 300 11.87 -4.79 4.72
N PHE A 301 12.60 -5.86 5.09
CA PHE A 301 12.80 -7.00 4.20
C PHE A 301 11.48 -7.74 3.88
N VAL A 302 10.54 -7.82 4.83
CA VAL A 302 9.20 -8.35 4.55
C VAL A 302 8.43 -7.41 3.63
N ALA A 303 8.46 -6.10 3.88
CA ALA A 303 7.83 -5.09 3.02
C ALA A 303 8.38 -5.09 1.59
N LEU A 304 9.67 -5.42 1.41
CA LEU A 304 10.34 -5.59 0.12
C LEU A 304 9.72 -6.74 -0.69
N VAL A 305 9.52 -7.88 -0.02
CA VAL A 305 8.90 -9.08 -0.58
C VAL A 305 7.44 -8.81 -0.94
N GLU A 306 6.69 -8.16 -0.04
CA GLU A 306 5.31 -7.70 -0.23
C GLU A 306 5.19 -6.79 -1.46
N SER A 307 6.03 -5.75 -1.53
CA SER A 307 6.02 -4.77 -2.63
C SER A 307 6.35 -5.39 -3.98
N THR A 308 7.24 -6.38 -4.00
CA THR A 308 7.55 -7.14 -5.22
C THR A 308 6.33 -7.92 -5.71
N GLY A 309 5.59 -8.58 -4.81
CA GLY A 309 4.32 -9.23 -5.12
C GLY A 309 3.29 -8.24 -5.65
N ALA A 310 3.17 -7.07 -5.01
CA ALA A 310 2.26 -6.01 -5.42
C ALA A 310 2.58 -5.48 -6.83
N PHE A 311 3.84 -5.25 -7.17
CA PHE A 311 4.23 -4.82 -8.51
C PHE A 311 3.92 -5.88 -9.59
N ILE A 312 4.13 -7.16 -9.28
CA ILE A 312 3.76 -8.26 -10.19
C ILE A 312 2.24 -8.29 -10.39
N ALA A 313 1.45 -8.14 -9.32
CA ALA A 313 -0.01 -8.10 -9.40
C ALA A 313 -0.51 -6.90 -10.21
N VAL A 314 -0.03 -5.69 -9.89
CA VAL A 314 -0.41 -4.45 -10.60
C VAL A 314 -0.10 -4.56 -12.08
N ALA A 315 1.04 -5.14 -12.45
CA ALA A 315 1.39 -5.34 -13.85
C ALA A 315 0.45 -6.30 -14.57
N ARG A 316 0.02 -7.38 -13.91
CA ARG A 316 -0.96 -8.31 -14.45
C ARG A 316 -2.33 -7.66 -14.62
N TYR A 317 -2.80 -6.89 -13.63
CA TYR A 317 -4.08 -6.18 -13.70
C TYR A 317 -4.08 -5.05 -14.72
N ALA A 318 -2.98 -4.30 -14.81
CA ALA A 318 -2.79 -3.28 -15.84
C ALA A 318 -2.53 -3.86 -17.24
N SER A 319 -2.46 -5.20 -17.36
CA SER A 319 -2.06 -5.93 -18.57
C SER A 319 -0.76 -5.40 -19.19
N ALA A 320 0.17 -4.96 -18.34
CA ALA A 320 1.49 -4.55 -18.74
C ALA A 320 2.33 -5.74 -19.22
N THR A 321 3.40 -5.45 -19.95
CA THR A 321 4.41 -6.47 -20.25
C THR A 321 5.02 -7.01 -18.95
N PRO A 322 5.46 -8.29 -18.93
CA PRO A 322 6.12 -8.86 -17.75
C PRO A 322 7.27 -7.97 -17.29
N LEU A 323 7.32 -7.67 -15.99
CA LEU A 323 8.31 -6.72 -15.48
C LEU A 323 9.70 -7.33 -15.57
N PRO A 324 10.65 -6.67 -16.26
CA PRO A 324 12.04 -7.09 -16.18
C PRO A 324 12.53 -6.91 -14.72
N PRO A 325 13.37 -7.83 -14.22
CA PRO A 325 13.92 -7.77 -12.85
C PRO A 325 14.62 -6.44 -12.51
N SER A 326 15.16 -5.73 -13.51
CA SER A 326 15.78 -4.41 -13.33
C SER A 326 14.76 -3.32 -12.95
N ILE A 327 13.54 -3.35 -13.50
CA ILE A 327 12.49 -2.39 -13.16
C ILE A 327 11.93 -2.68 -11.77
N LEU A 328 11.81 -3.95 -11.37
CA LEU A 328 11.43 -4.32 -10.00
C LEU A 328 12.46 -3.81 -8.99
N SER A 329 13.75 -4.06 -9.23
CA SER A 329 14.85 -3.57 -8.37
C SER A 329 14.86 -2.04 -8.25
N ARG A 330 14.66 -1.33 -9.37
CA ARG A 330 14.56 0.13 -9.40
C ARG A 330 13.31 0.63 -8.65
N GLY A 331 12.18 -0.02 -8.87
CA GLY A 331 10.92 0.31 -8.20
C GLY A 331 11.02 0.19 -6.69
N VAL A 332 11.63 -0.89 -6.20
CA VAL A 332 11.98 -1.04 -4.79
C VAL A 332 12.88 0.09 -4.32
N GLY A 333 13.96 0.40 -5.03
CA GLY A 333 14.91 1.43 -4.62
C GLY A 333 14.25 2.80 -4.42
N TRP A 334 13.35 3.19 -5.34
CA TRP A 334 12.63 4.47 -5.24
C TRP A 334 11.57 4.52 -4.14
N GLN A 335 10.95 3.38 -3.81
CA GLN A 335 9.90 3.30 -2.81
C GLN A 335 10.35 3.71 -1.40
N TYR A 336 11.62 3.49 -1.05
CA TYR A 336 12.15 3.71 0.30
C TYR A 336 12.99 5.00 0.43
N ILE A 337 13.02 5.86 -0.58
CA ILE A 337 13.79 7.12 -0.52
C ILE A 337 13.16 8.14 0.42
N ILE A 338 11.83 8.19 0.48
CA ILE A 338 11.11 9.12 1.36
C ILE A 338 10.29 8.27 2.36
N TYR A 339 10.94 7.85 3.44
CA TYR A 339 10.31 7.12 4.55
C TYR A 339 10.63 7.79 5.88
#